data_AF-A0A319E4Q1-F1
#
_entry.id   AF-A0A319E4Q1-F1
#
_cell.length_a   1.000
_cell.length_b   1.000
_cell.length_c   1.000
_cell.angle_alpha   90.00
_cell.angle_beta   90.00
_cell.angle_gamma   90.00
#
_symmetry.space_group_name_H-M   'P 1'
#
loop_
_entity.id
_entity.type
_entity.pdbx_description
1 polymer ?
#
loop_
_entity_poly.entity_id
_entity_poly.type
_entity_poly.pdbx_seq_one_letter_code
_entity_poly.pdbx_strand_id
1 'polypeptide(L)'
;MSSNSLLPYPLCNLRTSEKYSDLTIECDGEKFETPSHSTIKVQRFGIPTVKRMIDFLYTGEYDVIKQVKPEHDDTNAGPSSTAEALLPHVFVNAIADEYEIVELAKLTNIKIKQFLQLLWCREGFEEIVKTVYEVTGDTVLRRTMAAAICEHLDDFCKPEVLKALFPDELARHVIQAMKSKYEWLQPQLVVMQQSLVSSDSKVAEMKAAKDALQKQMKTMTASVEQGHKLLHDTTRCRQCGMLFLGILETNTANGSGYILRCKDCRTKHF
;
A
#
# COMPACT_ATOMS: atom_id res chain seq x y z
N MET A 1 23.82 1.06 28.56
CA MET A 1 24.97 0.55 27.79
C MET A 1 24.56 -0.78 27.19
N SER A 2 24.03 -0.76 25.96
CA SER A 2 23.53 -1.96 25.28
C SER A 2 24.66 -2.61 24.48
N SER A 3 25.29 -3.62 25.08
CA SER A 3 26.39 -4.38 24.49
C SER A 3 25.91 -5.57 23.63
N ASN A 4 24.94 -5.36 22.74
CA ASN A 4 24.35 -6.47 21.95
C ASN A 4 24.54 -6.35 20.42
N SER A 5 25.35 -5.41 19.93
CA SER A 5 25.48 -5.16 18.48
C SER A 5 26.73 -5.76 17.82
N LEU A 6 27.50 -6.62 18.50
CA LEU A 6 28.78 -7.16 17.99
C LEU A 6 28.84 -8.70 17.85
N LEU A 7 27.74 -9.40 18.12
CA LEU A 7 27.72 -10.88 18.21
C LEU A 7 27.83 -11.69 16.89
N PRO A 8 27.54 -11.21 15.66
CA PRO A 8 27.61 -12.07 14.48
C PRO A 8 29.05 -12.43 14.04
N TYR A 9 30.01 -11.53 14.26
CA TYR A 9 31.37 -11.67 13.72
C TYR A 9 32.25 -12.73 14.43
N PRO A 10 32.21 -12.88 15.77
CA PRO A 10 33.00 -13.91 16.46
C PRO A 10 32.58 -15.34 16.10
N LEU A 11 31.29 -15.59 15.87
CA LEU A 11 30.75 -16.93 15.61
C LEU A 11 31.14 -17.47 14.22
N CYS A 12 31.12 -16.62 13.19
CA CYS A 12 31.57 -17.00 11.84
C CYS A 12 33.06 -17.45 11.82
N ASN A 13 33.89 -16.79 12.64
CA ASN A 13 35.30 -17.16 12.81
C ASN A 13 35.47 -18.48 13.58
N LEU A 14 34.56 -18.82 14.49
CA LEU A 14 34.59 -20.10 15.20
C LEU A 14 34.31 -21.27 14.26
N ARG A 15 33.30 -21.14 13.38
CA ARG A 15 32.97 -22.15 12.36
C ARG A 15 34.17 -22.50 11.47
N THR A 16 34.88 -21.48 10.98
CA THR A 16 36.03 -21.69 10.08
C THR A 16 37.29 -22.15 10.80
N SER A 17 37.36 -21.96 12.12
CA SER A 17 38.53 -22.36 12.92
C SER A 17 38.56 -23.84 13.28
N GLU A 18 37.45 -24.56 13.14
CA GLU A 18 37.25 -25.95 13.59
C GLU A 18 37.54 -26.18 15.10
N LYS A 19 37.71 -25.11 15.87
CA LYS A 19 37.96 -25.17 17.30
C LYS A 19 36.62 -25.17 18.04
N TYR A 20 36.47 -26.08 18.99
CA TYR A 20 35.35 -26.19 19.93
C TYR A 20 34.02 -26.70 19.36
N SER A 21 33.99 -27.38 18.20
CA SER A 21 32.80 -28.09 17.74
C SER A 21 32.61 -29.37 18.55
N ASP A 22 31.45 -29.49 19.20
CA ASP A 22 31.00 -30.62 20.00
C ASP A 22 29.83 -31.39 19.35
N LEU A 23 29.41 -30.95 18.15
CA LEU A 23 28.26 -31.45 17.41
C LEU A 23 28.59 -31.57 15.93
N THR A 24 28.16 -32.66 15.28
CA THR A 24 28.31 -32.83 13.84
C THR A 24 26.93 -32.88 13.19
N ILE A 25 26.69 -32.03 12.19
CA ILE A 25 25.51 -32.13 11.33
C ILE A 25 25.90 -32.92 10.08
N GLU A 26 25.20 -34.00 9.80
CA GLU A 26 25.38 -34.87 8.63
C GLU A 26 24.13 -34.81 7.74
N CYS A 27 24.30 -34.55 6.44
CA CYS A 27 23.24 -34.56 5.45
C CYS A 27 23.71 -35.34 4.22
N ASP A 28 22.99 -36.39 3.83
CA ASP A 28 23.34 -37.25 2.67
C ASP A 28 24.81 -37.73 2.66
N GLY A 29 25.39 -37.95 3.84
CA GLY A 29 26.78 -38.37 4.02
C GLY A 29 27.81 -37.22 4.04
N GLU A 30 27.43 -35.99 3.71
CA GLU A 30 28.26 -34.80 3.90
C GLU A 30 28.19 -34.32 5.36
N LYS A 31 29.34 -34.06 5.97
CA LYS A 31 29.47 -33.56 7.34
C LYS A 31 29.88 -32.09 7.31
N PHE A 32 29.13 -31.23 7.99
CA PHE A 32 29.35 -29.78 7.98
C PHE A 32 30.29 -29.28 9.10
N GLU A 33 30.57 -30.11 10.09
CA GLU A 33 31.49 -29.80 11.19
C GLU A 33 32.44 -30.97 11.45
N THR A 34 33.50 -30.73 12.22
CA THR A 34 34.46 -31.77 12.59
C THR A 34 33.76 -32.93 13.29
N PRO A 35 34.19 -34.19 13.07
CA PRO A 35 33.61 -35.35 13.73
C PRO A 35 33.66 -35.20 15.25
N SER A 36 32.49 -35.13 15.87
CA SER A 36 32.30 -35.12 17.31
C SER A 36 31.61 -36.42 17.74
N HIS A 37 31.45 -36.62 19.06
CA HIS A 37 30.73 -37.77 19.60
C HIS A 37 29.22 -37.73 19.31
N SER A 38 28.67 -36.56 18.96
CA SER A 38 27.25 -36.32 18.77
C SER A 38 26.97 -35.95 17.32
N THR A 39 26.18 -36.75 16.60
CA THR A 39 25.85 -36.48 15.19
C THR A 39 24.35 -36.36 15.00
N ILE A 40 23.89 -35.24 14.45
CA ILE A 40 22.52 -35.01 14.00
C ILE A 40 22.45 -35.29 12.51
N LYS A 41 21.57 -36.23 12.11
CA LYS A 41 21.36 -36.58 10.70
C LYS A 41 20.14 -35.86 10.15
N VAL A 42 20.33 -35.07 9.11
CA VAL A 42 19.25 -34.41 8.37
C VAL A 42 18.98 -35.22 7.10
N GLN A 43 17.76 -35.75 6.95
CA GLN A 43 17.41 -36.68 5.86
C GLN A 43 16.38 -36.14 4.86
N ARG A 44 15.61 -35.11 5.25
CA ARG A 44 14.48 -34.58 4.44
C ARG A 44 14.85 -33.38 3.57
N PHE A 45 16.02 -32.81 3.79
CA PHE A 45 16.47 -31.60 3.11
C PHE A 45 17.80 -31.87 2.44
N GLY A 46 17.99 -31.35 1.23
CA GLY A 46 19.27 -31.46 0.54
C GLY A 46 20.34 -30.57 1.17
N ILE A 47 21.60 -30.94 0.92
CA ILE A 47 22.81 -30.23 1.36
C ILE A 47 22.72 -28.69 1.22
N PRO A 48 22.23 -28.09 0.10
CA PRO A 48 22.16 -26.64 -0.02
C PRO A 48 21.24 -25.97 1.01
N THR A 49 20.15 -26.62 1.39
CA THR A 49 19.20 -26.11 2.38
C THR A 49 19.79 -26.19 3.79
N VAL A 50 20.41 -27.34 4.13
CA VAL A 50 21.08 -27.51 5.42
C VAL A 50 22.23 -26.53 5.57
N LYS A 51 23.02 -26.32 4.52
CA LYS A 51 24.10 -25.32 4.53
C LYS A 51 23.59 -23.91 4.82
N ARG A 52 22.47 -23.50 4.21
CA ARG A 52 21.86 -22.17 4.47
C ARG A 52 21.33 -22.03 5.90
N MET A 53 20.75 -23.09 6.46
CA MET A 53 20.37 -23.12 7.87
C MET A 53 21.59 -22.91 8.76
N ILE A 54 22.69 -23.62 8.49
CA ILE A 54 23.94 -23.47 9.24
C ILE A 54 24.53 -22.06 9.06
N ASP A 55 24.58 -21.54 7.83
CA ASP A 55 25.04 -20.17 7.54
C ASP A 55 24.27 -19.15 8.39
N PHE A 56 22.95 -19.31 8.50
CA PHE A 56 22.11 -18.47 9.36
C PHE A 56 22.47 -18.61 10.84
N LEU A 57 22.65 -19.82 11.36
CA LEU A 57 22.97 -20.03 12.78
C LEU A 57 24.28 -19.34 13.18
N TYR A 58 25.25 -19.23 12.26
CA TYR A 58 26.54 -18.60 12.54
C TYR A 58 26.59 -17.10 12.23
N THR A 59 25.78 -16.61 11.28
CA THR A 59 25.89 -15.22 10.78
C THR A 59 24.65 -14.36 11.01
N GLY A 60 23.51 -14.99 11.35
CA GLY A 60 22.19 -14.37 11.36
C GLY A 60 21.59 -14.18 9.96
N GLU A 61 22.28 -14.59 8.90
CA GLU A 61 21.85 -14.43 7.51
C GLU A 61 22.12 -15.69 6.67
N TYR A 62 21.41 -15.81 5.56
CA TYR A 62 21.72 -16.82 4.55
C TYR A 62 21.48 -16.26 3.15
N ASP A 63 22.33 -16.66 2.21
CA ASP A 63 22.18 -16.29 0.82
C ASP A 63 21.75 -17.50 -0.01
N VAL A 64 20.82 -17.25 -0.93
CA VAL A 64 20.49 -18.20 -1.98
C VAL A 64 21.39 -18.01 -3.20
N ILE A 65 22.06 -16.85 -3.29
CA ILE A 65 22.88 -16.44 -4.43
C ILE A 65 24.36 -16.45 -4.09
N LYS A 66 25.06 -17.53 -4.47
CA LYS A 66 26.47 -17.49 -4.88
C LYS A 66 26.70 -18.51 -6.01
N GLN A 67 26.34 -18.12 -7.23
CA GLN A 67 27.02 -18.59 -8.44
C GLN A 67 27.24 -17.39 -9.37
N VAL A 68 28.17 -16.52 -8.99
CA VAL A 68 28.91 -15.77 -10.01
C VAL A 68 29.92 -16.76 -10.59
N LYS A 69 29.62 -17.32 -11.76
CA LYS A 69 30.69 -17.70 -12.68
C LYS A 69 31.01 -16.45 -13.50
N PRO A 70 32.20 -15.86 -13.36
CA PRO A 70 32.65 -14.89 -14.34
C PRO A 70 33.14 -15.64 -15.59
N GLU A 71 32.74 -15.10 -16.73
CA GLU A 71 33.38 -15.16 -18.05
C GLU A 71 32.91 -16.24 -19.06
N HIS A 72 32.34 -15.67 -20.14
CA HIS A 72 32.16 -16.17 -21.50
C HIS A 72 31.23 -17.37 -21.72
N ASP A 73 29.94 -17.09 -21.94
CA ASP A 73 29.28 -17.47 -23.20
C ASP A 73 28.03 -16.63 -23.44
N ASP A 74 27.81 -16.24 -24.69
CA ASP A 74 26.62 -15.53 -25.16
C ASP A 74 25.43 -16.51 -25.15
N THR A 75 24.77 -16.65 -24.01
CA THR A 75 23.39 -17.14 -23.95
C THR A 75 22.71 -16.56 -22.73
N ASN A 76 21.68 -15.75 -22.96
CA ASN A 76 20.79 -15.21 -21.94
C ASN A 76 20.27 -16.33 -21.01
N ALA A 77 20.90 -16.50 -19.85
CA ALA A 77 20.40 -17.28 -18.74
C ALA A 77 20.44 -16.40 -17.48
N GLY A 78 19.60 -15.36 -17.49
CA GLY A 78 19.19 -14.69 -16.26
C GLY A 78 18.38 -15.65 -15.37
N PRO A 79 18.18 -15.34 -14.08
CA PRO A 79 17.41 -16.20 -13.18
C PRO A 79 16.03 -16.48 -13.78
N SER A 80 15.74 -17.77 -13.91
CA SER A 80 14.61 -18.31 -14.64
C SER A 80 13.39 -18.41 -13.71
N SER A 81 12.29 -17.72 -14.03
CA SER A 81 11.00 -17.72 -13.30
C SER A 81 11.00 -17.33 -11.80
N THR A 82 9.84 -16.90 -11.29
CA THR A 82 9.63 -16.69 -9.83
C THR A 82 9.85 -17.98 -9.05
N ALA A 83 9.55 -19.13 -9.67
CA ALA A 83 9.62 -20.43 -9.04
C ALA A 83 11.03 -20.84 -8.65
N GLU A 84 12.00 -20.70 -9.55
CA GLU A 84 13.38 -21.08 -9.23
C GLU A 84 13.99 -20.15 -8.18
N ALA A 85 13.61 -18.87 -8.20
CA ALA A 85 14.05 -17.92 -7.20
C ALA A 85 13.48 -18.24 -5.80
N LEU A 86 12.20 -18.63 -5.71
CA LEU A 86 11.51 -18.84 -4.44
C LEU A 86 11.74 -20.21 -3.81
N LEU A 87 11.85 -21.29 -4.61
CA LEU A 87 11.95 -22.66 -4.10
C LEU A 87 13.02 -22.83 -3.01
N PRO A 88 14.26 -22.31 -3.19
CA PRO A 88 15.29 -22.40 -2.17
C PRO A 88 14.89 -21.76 -0.84
N HIS A 89 14.16 -20.63 -0.86
CA HIS A 89 13.69 -19.98 0.35
C HIS A 89 12.56 -20.76 1.02
N VAL A 90 11.68 -21.41 0.25
CA VAL A 90 10.64 -22.31 0.78
C VAL A 90 11.27 -23.48 1.55
N PHE A 91 12.31 -24.11 1.01
CA PHE A 91 12.99 -25.19 1.73
C PHE A 91 13.73 -24.71 2.97
N VAL A 92 14.32 -23.51 2.95
CA VAL A 92 14.93 -22.93 4.16
C VAL A 92 13.87 -22.55 5.19
N ASN A 93 12.67 -22.12 4.78
CA ASN A 93 11.54 -21.96 5.70
C ASN A 93 11.11 -23.31 6.30
N ALA A 94 11.00 -24.34 5.48
CA ALA A 94 10.58 -25.67 5.91
C ALA A 94 11.54 -26.31 6.93
N ILE A 95 12.86 -26.21 6.71
CA ILE A 95 13.82 -26.70 7.71
C ILE A 95 13.80 -25.83 8.98
N ALA A 96 13.54 -24.52 8.86
CA ALA A 96 13.37 -23.67 10.02
C ALA A 96 12.12 -24.02 10.83
N ASP A 97 11.03 -24.39 10.17
CA ASP A 97 9.80 -24.88 10.80
C ASP A 97 10.04 -26.23 11.48
N GLU A 98 10.69 -27.18 10.80
CA GLU A 98 10.97 -28.53 11.34
C GLU A 98 11.87 -28.52 12.58
N TYR A 99 12.87 -27.64 12.62
CA TYR A 99 13.80 -27.51 13.75
C TYR A 99 13.46 -26.33 14.68
N GLU A 100 12.27 -25.73 14.53
CA GLU A 100 11.75 -24.63 15.36
C GLU A 100 12.69 -23.40 15.46
N ILE A 101 13.41 -23.08 14.38
CA ILE A 101 14.30 -21.91 14.28
C ILE A 101 13.49 -20.67 13.89
N VAL A 102 12.76 -20.11 14.86
CA VAL A 102 11.79 -19.02 14.68
C VAL A 102 12.34 -17.82 13.90
N GLU A 103 13.56 -17.36 14.19
CA GLU A 103 14.13 -16.19 13.50
C GLU A 103 14.49 -16.48 12.04
N LEU A 104 14.86 -17.72 11.70
CA LEU A 104 15.07 -18.13 10.31
C LEU A 104 13.74 -18.22 9.56
N ALA A 105 12.69 -18.74 10.20
CA ALA A 105 11.34 -18.75 9.63
C ALA A 105 10.84 -17.31 9.36
N LYS A 106 11.10 -16.36 10.26
CA LYS A 106 10.79 -14.94 10.02
C LYS A 106 11.58 -14.35 8.86
N LEU A 107 12.90 -14.56 8.83
CA LEU A 107 13.77 -14.05 7.77
C LEU A 107 13.38 -14.61 6.39
N THR A 108 13.12 -15.91 6.31
CA THR A 108 12.67 -16.58 5.07
C THR A 108 11.35 -16.00 4.57
N ASN A 109 10.36 -15.80 5.46
CA ASN A 109 9.09 -15.16 5.11
C ASN A 109 9.28 -13.74 4.57
N ILE A 110 10.17 -12.94 5.17
CA ILE A 110 10.49 -11.59 4.68
C ILE A 110 11.09 -11.65 3.28
N LYS A 111 12.09 -12.51 3.06
CA LYS A 111 12.75 -12.65 1.75
C LYS A 111 11.76 -13.13 0.69
N ILE A 112 10.93 -14.13 0.99
CA ILE A 112 9.89 -14.63 0.07
C ILE A 112 8.91 -13.53 -0.31
N LYS A 113 8.41 -12.77 0.67
CA LYS A 113 7.48 -11.66 0.41
C LYS A 113 8.09 -10.61 -0.50
N GLN A 114 9.36 -10.26 -0.28
CA GLN A 114 10.09 -9.31 -1.14
C GLN A 114 10.24 -9.85 -2.58
N PHE A 115 10.59 -11.12 -2.73
CA PHE A 115 10.70 -11.75 -4.05
C PHE A 115 9.38 -11.76 -4.81
N LEU A 116 8.28 -12.10 -4.16
CA LEU A 116 6.94 -12.07 -4.76
C LEU A 116 6.56 -10.67 -5.26
N GLN A 117 6.97 -9.62 -4.55
CA GLN A 117 6.69 -8.23 -4.93
C GLN A 117 7.57 -7.73 -6.09
N LEU A 118 8.80 -8.24 -6.21
CA LEU A 118 9.79 -7.74 -7.19
C LEU A 118 9.82 -8.53 -8.50
N LEU A 119 9.61 -9.84 -8.43
CA LEU A 119 9.84 -10.76 -9.55
C LEU A 119 8.62 -11.66 -9.75
N TRP A 120 7.42 -11.09 -9.96
CA TRP A 120 6.23 -11.89 -10.25
C TRP A 120 6.26 -12.48 -11.67
N CYS A 121 6.03 -13.78 -11.75
CA CYS A 121 5.95 -14.60 -12.94
C CYS A 121 5.14 -15.85 -12.54
N ARG A 122 4.13 -16.15 -13.36
CA ARG A 122 3.14 -17.18 -13.05
C ARG A 122 3.72 -18.58 -13.23
N GLU A 123 4.65 -18.74 -14.17
CA GLU A 123 5.24 -20.00 -14.57
C GLU A 123 5.87 -20.73 -13.36
N GLY A 124 5.42 -21.96 -13.11
CA GLY A 124 5.89 -22.79 -11.99
C GLY A 124 5.31 -22.41 -10.63
N PHE A 125 4.49 -21.36 -10.52
CA PHE A 125 3.94 -20.92 -9.24
C PHE A 125 3.03 -21.97 -8.60
N GLU A 126 2.29 -22.74 -9.41
CA GLU A 126 1.42 -23.80 -8.89
C GLU A 126 2.22 -24.89 -8.16
N GLU A 127 3.43 -25.19 -8.63
CA GLU A 127 4.35 -26.15 -8.01
C GLU A 127 4.91 -25.62 -6.68
N ILE A 128 5.21 -24.32 -6.61
CA ILE A 128 5.66 -23.69 -5.35
C ILE A 128 4.56 -23.79 -4.30
N VAL A 129 3.32 -23.43 -4.66
CA VAL A 129 2.18 -23.47 -3.74
C VAL A 129 1.99 -24.89 -3.22
N LYS A 130 1.97 -25.88 -4.13
CA LYS A 130 1.90 -27.29 -3.73
C LYS A 130 3.03 -27.66 -2.77
N THR A 131 4.27 -27.30 -3.11
CA THR A 131 5.46 -27.56 -2.28
C THR A 131 5.30 -26.96 -0.88
N VAL A 132 4.90 -25.69 -0.76
CA VAL A 132 4.69 -25.01 0.53
C VAL A 132 3.70 -25.76 1.42
N TYR A 133 2.59 -26.26 0.86
CA TYR A 133 1.60 -26.99 1.66
C TYR A 133 2.03 -28.42 2.00
N GLU A 134 3.00 -28.99 1.28
CA GLU A 134 3.57 -30.32 1.53
C GLU A 134 4.73 -30.30 2.53
N VAL A 135 5.63 -29.31 2.46
CA VAL A 135 6.91 -29.34 3.19
C VAL A 135 6.95 -28.55 4.49
N THR A 136 6.04 -27.58 4.68
CA THR A 136 6.07 -26.68 5.85
C THR A 136 4.68 -26.46 6.44
N GLY A 137 4.61 -26.39 7.78
CA GLY A 137 3.44 -26.01 8.56
C GLY A 137 3.30 -24.50 8.76
N ASP A 138 4.26 -23.69 8.29
CA ASP A 138 4.29 -22.25 8.50
C ASP A 138 3.03 -21.56 7.91
N THR A 139 2.15 -21.14 8.82
CA THR A 139 0.90 -20.48 8.47
C THR A 139 1.09 -19.08 7.89
N VAL A 140 2.19 -18.40 8.21
CA VAL A 140 2.55 -17.10 7.66
C VAL A 140 2.94 -17.26 6.19
N LEU A 141 3.75 -18.27 5.88
CA LEU A 141 4.14 -18.57 4.51
C LEU A 141 2.93 -19.00 3.67
N ARG A 142 2.09 -19.91 4.20
CA ARG A 142 0.85 -20.35 3.53
C ARG A 142 -0.09 -19.19 3.24
N ARG A 143 -0.27 -18.26 4.20
CA ARG A 143 -1.07 -17.03 4.01
C ARG A 143 -0.43 -16.11 2.97
N THR A 144 0.89 -16.01 2.94
CA THR A 144 1.62 -15.21 1.96
C THR A 144 1.39 -15.74 0.54
N MET A 145 1.45 -17.06 0.35
CA MET A 145 1.12 -17.70 -0.94
C MET A 145 -0.33 -17.44 -1.34
N ALA A 146 -1.28 -17.58 -0.41
CA ALA A 146 -2.69 -17.30 -0.68
C ALA A 146 -2.93 -15.83 -1.07
N ALA A 147 -2.27 -14.88 -0.38
CA ALA A 147 -2.34 -13.46 -0.71
C ALA A 147 -1.80 -13.18 -2.11
N ALA A 148 -0.67 -13.78 -2.48
CA ALA A 148 -0.10 -13.63 -3.83
C ALA A 148 -1.04 -14.16 -4.92
N ILE A 149 -1.70 -15.31 -4.69
CA ILE A 149 -2.74 -15.82 -5.61
C ILE A 149 -3.90 -14.81 -5.72
N CYS A 150 -4.34 -14.22 -4.62
CA CYS A 150 -5.43 -13.23 -4.64
C CYS A 150 -5.03 -11.92 -5.35
N GLU A 151 -3.81 -11.43 -5.16
CA GLU A 151 -3.30 -10.23 -5.82
C GLU A 151 -3.18 -10.43 -7.34
N HIS A 152 -2.84 -11.64 -7.77
CA HIS A 152 -2.68 -12.02 -9.17
C HIS A 152 -3.78 -12.98 -9.64
N LEU A 153 -5.00 -12.83 -9.13
CA LEU A 153 -6.08 -13.79 -9.33
C LEU A 153 -6.41 -14.02 -10.82
N ASP A 154 -6.23 -12.98 -11.65
CA ASP A 154 -6.44 -13.04 -13.09
C ASP A 154 -5.57 -14.09 -13.80
N ASP A 155 -4.36 -14.33 -13.30
CA ASP A 155 -3.44 -15.33 -13.82
C ASP A 155 -3.90 -16.77 -13.55
N PHE A 156 -4.70 -16.97 -12.50
CA PHE A 156 -5.12 -18.29 -12.01
C PHE A 156 -6.57 -18.65 -12.31
N CYS A 157 -7.42 -17.71 -12.70
CA CYS A 157 -8.84 -17.96 -12.95
C CYS A 157 -9.17 -18.71 -14.26
N LYS A 158 -8.17 -19.10 -15.06
CA LYS A 158 -8.40 -20.00 -16.20
C LYS A 158 -8.81 -21.39 -15.69
N PRO A 159 -9.84 -22.06 -16.25
CA PRO A 159 -10.40 -23.28 -15.70
C PRO A 159 -9.38 -24.38 -15.37
N GLU A 160 -8.42 -24.63 -16.26
CA GLU A 160 -7.40 -25.68 -16.07
C GLU A 160 -6.42 -25.36 -14.94
N VAL A 161 -6.05 -24.08 -14.82
CA VAL A 161 -5.11 -23.57 -13.83
C VAL A 161 -5.74 -23.60 -12.44
N LEU A 162 -7.00 -23.14 -12.38
CA LEU A 162 -7.76 -23.11 -11.14
C LEU A 162 -8.01 -24.52 -10.62
N LYS A 163 -8.20 -25.50 -11.51
CA LYS A 163 -8.33 -26.92 -11.17
C LYS A 163 -7.03 -27.52 -10.63
N ALA A 164 -5.87 -27.11 -11.14
CA ALA A 164 -4.58 -27.55 -10.63
C ALA A 164 -4.30 -27.04 -9.21
N LEU A 165 -4.62 -25.76 -8.93
CA LEU A 165 -4.44 -25.15 -7.61
C LEU A 165 -5.51 -25.56 -6.59
N PHE A 166 -6.75 -25.68 -7.04
CA PHE A 166 -7.90 -25.96 -6.19
C PHE A 166 -8.64 -27.19 -6.73
N PRO A 167 -8.28 -28.39 -6.26
CA PRO A 167 -8.93 -29.64 -6.68
C PRO A 167 -10.41 -29.73 -6.27
N ASP A 168 -10.80 -29.04 -5.19
CA ASP A 168 -12.17 -28.98 -4.72
C ASP A 168 -13.08 -28.13 -5.63
N GLU A 169 -14.24 -28.66 -5.98
CA GLU A 169 -15.18 -28.02 -6.90
C GLU A 169 -15.88 -26.81 -6.30
N LEU A 170 -16.23 -26.87 -5.02
CA LEU A 170 -16.88 -25.77 -4.32
C LEU A 170 -15.94 -24.56 -4.26
N ALA A 171 -14.67 -24.76 -3.90
CA ALA A 171 -13.65 -23.72 -3.86
C ALA A 171 -13.52 -23.00 -5.21
N ARG A 172 -13.49 -23.74 -6.33
CA ARG A 172 -13.42 -23.15 -7.67
C ARG A 172 -14.63 -22.28 -7.99
N HIS A 173 -15.85 -22.76 -7.71
CA HIS A 173 -17.07 -22.00 -7.95
C HIS A 173 -17.13 -20.74 -7.09
N VAL A 174 -16.71 -20.82 -5.83
CA VAL A 174 -16.63 -19.66 -4.92
C VAL A 174 -15.64 -18.63 -5.45
N ILE A 175 -14.43 -19.04 -5.87
CA ILE A 175 -13.42 -18.12 -6.42
C ILE A 175 -13.93 -17.43 -7.70
N GLN A 176 -14.55 -18.18 -8.61
CA GLN A 176 -15.12 -17.61 -9.84
C GLN A 176 -16.25 -16.63 -9.52
N ALA A 177 -17.17 -16.98 -8.62
CA ALA A 177 -18.25 -16.08 -8.21
C ALA A 177 -17.71 -14.80 -7.53
N MET A 178 -16.67 -14.92 -6.72
CA MET A 178 -15.98 -13.78 -6.11
C MET A 178 -15.33 -12.88 -7.16
N LYS A 179 -14.64 -13.46 -8.15
CA LYS A 179 -14.06 -12.70 -9.27
C LYS A 179 -15.12 -11.96 -10.05
N SER A 180 -16.20 -12.61 -10.47
CA SER A 180 -17.30 -11.96 -11.20
C SER A 180 -17.95 -10.84 -10.39
N LYS A 181 -18.10 -11.02 -9.08
CA LYS A 181 -18.59 -9.95 -8.19
C LYS A 181 -17.62 -8.77 -8.12
N TYR A 182 -16.32 -9.02 -8.06
CA TYR A 182 -15.30 -7.97 -8.06
C TYR A 182 -15.30 -7.18 -9.37
N GLU A 183 -15.31 -7.88 -10.51
CA GLU A 183 -15.39 -7.28 -11.85
C GLU A 183 -16.66 -6.43 -12.02
N TRP A 184 -17.77 -6.81 -11.40
CA TRP A 184 -19.01 -6.04 -11.42
C TRP A 184 -18.99 -4.81 -10.49
N LEU A 185 -18.36 -4.91 -9.32
CA LEU A 185 -18.27 -3.82 -8.34
C LEU A 185 -17.26 -2.75 -8.72
N GLN A 186 -16.15 -3.13 -9.36
CA GLN A 186 -15.04 -2.23 -9.66
C GLN A 186 -15.46 -1.01 -10.51
N PRO A 187 -16.23 -1.14 -11.61
CA PRO A 187 -16.71 0.01 -12.38
C PRO A 187 -17.63 0.93 -11.57
N GLN A 188 -18.48 0.37 -10.70
CA GLN A 188 -19.39 1.16 -9.86
C GLN A 188 -18.62 2.00 -8.84
N LEU A 189 -17.56 1.45 -8.26
CA LEU A 189 -16.65 2.17 -7.37
C LEU A 189 -16.01 3.37 -8.09
N VAL A 190 -15.55 3.19 -9.33
CA VAL A 190 -14.95 4.28 -10.13
C VAL A 190 -15.97 5.38 -10.41
N VAL A 191 -17.19 5.04 -10.83
CA VAL A 191 -18.25 6.02 -11.11
C VAL A 191 -18.66 6.77 -9.84
N MET A 192 -18.76 6.07 -8.71
CA MET A 192 -19.09 6.68 -7.43
C MET A 192 -17.99 7.65 -6.97
N GLN A 193 -16.71 7.28 -7.13
CA GLN A 193 -15.58 8.15 -6.82
C GLN A 193 -15.59 9.43 -7.68
N GLN A 194 -15.86 9.31 -8.98
CA GLN A 194 -15.97 10.48 -9.88
C GLN A 194 -17.15 11.39 -9.50
N SER A 195 -18.29 10.79 -9.12
CA SER A 195 -19.47 11.53 -8.68
C SER A 195 -19.22 12.27 -7.36
N LEU A 196 -18.44 11.68 -6.45
CA LEU A 196 -18.04 12.30 -5.20
C LEU A 196 -17.16 13.54 -5.46
N VAL A 197 -16.12 13.39 -6.29
CA VAL A 197 -15.24 14.51 -6.68
C VAL A 197 -16.02 15.65 -7.35
N SER A 198 -16.96 15.31 -8.24
CA SER A 198 -17.83 16.31 -8.88
C SER A 198 -18.72 17.03 -7.86
N SER A 199 -19.25 16.30 -6.88
CA SER A 199 -20.09 16.86 -5.83
C SER A 199 -19.29 17.79 -4.92
N ASP A 200 -18.06 17.42 -4.53
CA ASP A 200 -17.18 18.26 -3.73
C ASP A 200 -16.84 19.58 -4.44
N SER A 201 -16.60 19.54 -5.75
CA SER A 201 -16.41 20.75 -6.56
C SER A 201 -17.64 21.66 -6.53
N LYS A 202 -18.84 21.10 -6.72
CA LYS A 202 -20.09 21.87 -6.66
C LYS A 202 -20.35 22.45 -5.28
N VAL A 203 -20.02 21.72 -4.21
CA VAL A 203 -20.13 22.20 -2.83
C VAL A 203 -19.20 23.40 -2.61
N ALA A 204 -17.97 23.35 -3.13
CA ALA A 204 -17.03 24.47 -3.05
C ALA A 204 -17.53 25.71 -3.81
N GLU A 205 -18.04 25.53 -5.03
CA GLU A 205 -18.65 26.61 -5.83
C GLU A 205 -19.85 27.24 -5.13
N MET A 206 -20.77 26.43 -4.61
CA MET A 206 -21.94 26.90 -3.88
C MET A 206 -21.57 27.63 -2.60
N LYS A 207 -20.52 27.18 -1.90
CA LYS A 207 -20.01 27.88 -0.71
C LYS A 207 -19.44 29.25 -1.08
N ALA A 208 -18.65 29.33 -2.15
CA ALA A 208 -18.13 30.61 -2.64
C ALA A 208 -19.24 31.57 -3.08
N ALA A 209 -20.26 31.07 -3.79
CA ALA A 209 -21.42 31.86 -4.20
C ALA A 209 -22.23 32.35 -2.99
N LYS A 210 -22.44 31.50 -1.98
CA LYS A 210 -23.09 31.87 -0.72
C LYS A 210 -22.31 32.99 -0.01
N ASP A 211 -21.00 32.85 0.11
CA ASP A 211 -20.15 33.84 0.77
C ASP A 211 -20.18 35.19 0.03
N ALA A 212 -20.18 35.16 -1.31
CA ALA A 212 -20.30 36.35 -2.15
C ALA A 212 -21.67 37.05 -1.98
N LEU A 213 -22.77 36.30 -2.03
CA LEU A 213 -24.12 36.82 -1.79
C LEU A 213 -24.26 37.38 -0.37
N GLN A 214 -23.72 36.69 0.63
CA GLN A 214 -23.76 37.16 2.01
C GLN A 214 -22.98 38.47 2.19
N LYS A 215 -21.85 38.63 1.48
CA LYS A 215 -21.10 39.89 1.44
C LYS A 215 -21.91 41.00 0.75
N GLN A 216 -22.54 40.72 -0.38
CA GLN A 216 -23.41 41.69 -1.08
C GLN A 216 -24.58 42.14 -0.19
N MET A 217 -25.23 41.20 0.48
CA MET A 217 -26.34 41.49 1.40
C MET A 217 -25.88 42.40 2.54
N LYS A 218 -24.74 42.11 3.19
CA LYS A 218 -24.17 42.97 4.24
C LYS A 218 -23.92 44.40 3.74
N THR A 219 -23.33 44.55 2.55
CA THR A 219 -23.09 45.87 1.95
C THR A 219 -24.41 46.61 1.67
N MET A 220 -25.42 45.88 1.16
CA MET A 220 -26.73 46.46 0.88
C MET A 220 -27.44 46.91 2.16
N THR A 221 -27.44 46.09 3.21
CA THR A 221 -28.00 46.44 4.53
C THR A 221 -27.32 47.69 5.09
N ALA A 222 -25.99 47.75 5.07
CA ALA A 222 -25.24 48.92 5.55
C ALA A 222 -25.58 50.20 4.76
N SER A 223 -25.72 50.10 3.43
CA SER A 223 -26.10 51.24 2.58
C SER A 223 -27.51 51.74 2.88
N VAL A 224 -28.47 50.84 3.11
CA VAL A 224 -29.84 51.19 3.47
C VAL A 224 -29.90 51.84 4.85
N GLU A 225 -29.20 51.27 5.85
CA GLU A 225 -29.11 51.83 7.20
C GLU A 225 -28.50 53.24 7.20
N GLN A 226 -27.45 53.46 6.39
CA GLN A 226 -26.85 54.77 6.22
C GLN A 226 -27.83 55.77 5.57
N GLY A 227 -28.53 55.35 4.52
CA GLY A 227 -29.57 56.17 3.87
C GLY A 227 -30.71 56.55 4.82
N HIS A 228 -31.14 55.60 5.67
CA HIS A 228 -32.15 55.84 6.70
C HIS A 228 -31.69 56.87 7.74
N LYS A 229 -30.45 56.76 8.25
CA LYS A 229 -29.88 57.76 9.17
C LYS A 229 -29.84 59.16 8.55
N LEU A 230 -29.37 59.27 7.30
CA LEU A 230 -29.31 60.54 6.58
C LEU A 230 -30.69 61.16 6.37
N LEU A 231 -31.70 60.35 6.04
CA LEU A 231 -33.08 60.77 5.92
C LEU A 231 -33.61 61.34 7.24
N HIS A 232 -33.29 60.69 8.36
CA HIS A 232 -33.69 61.13 9.69
C HIS A 232 -33.02 62.45 10.09
N ASP A 233 -31.72 62.59 9.81
CA ASP A 233 -30.92 63.72 10.30
C ASP A 233 -30.99 64.97 9.40
N THR A 234 -31.38 64.82 8.13
CA THR A 234 -31.47 65.93 7.17
C THR A 234 -32.85 66.56 7.21
N THR A 235 -32.96 67.78 7.76
CA THR A 235 -34.24 68.49 7.85
C THR A 235 -34.55 69.38 6.63
N ARG A 236 -33.53 69.84 5.89
CA ARG A 236 -33.69 70.72 4.71
C ARG A 236 -32.76 70.35 3.55
N CYS A 237 -33.23 70.55 2.33
CA CYS A 237 -32.42 70.31 1.13
C CYS A 237 -31.32 71.37 0.98
N ARG A 238 -30.09 70.94 0.68
CA ARG A 238 -28.94 71.84 0.48
C ARG A 238 -29.04 72.72 -0.77
N GLN A 239 -29.85 72.31 -1.75
CA GLN A 239 -29.99 73.01 -3.02
C GLN A 239 -31.21 73.93 -3.07
N CYS A 240 -32.39 73.45 -2.67
CA CYS A 240 -33.62 74.26 -2.73
C CYS A 240 -34.04 74.87 -1.37
N GLY A 241 -33.40 74.49 -0.26
CA GLY A 241 -33.69 75.04 1.08
C GLY A 241 -35.03 74.59 1.71
N MET A 242 -35.86 73.87 0.96
CA MET A 242 -37.15 73.31 1.40
C MET A 242 -36.95 72.18 2.42
N LEU A 243 -38.01 71.86 3.18
CA LEU A 243 -38.04 70.69 4.06
C LEU A 243 -37.60 69.46 3.27
N PHE A 244 -36.63 68.71 3.79
CA PHE A 244 -36.09 67.58 3.06
C PHE A 244 -37.04 66.39 3.12
N LEU A 245 -37.75 66.15 2.02
CA LEU A 245 -38.44 64.91 1.75
C LEU A 245 -37.57 64.10 0.80
N GLY A 246 -36.84 63.12 1.31
CA GLY A 246 -35.93 62.31 0.50
C GLY A 246 -36.62 61.13 -0.19
N ILE A 247 -36.07 60.68 -1.32
CA ILE A 247 -36.45 59.45 -2.02
C ILE A 247 -35.18 58.61 -2.24
N LEU A 248 -35.26 57.33 -1.91
CA LEU A 248 -34.23 56.32 -2.21
C LEU A 248 -34.50 55.72 -3.60
N GLU A 249 -33.53 55.85 -4.50
CA GLU A 249 -33.56 55.28 -5.85
C GLU A 249 -32.45 54.23 -5.99
N THR A 250 -32.69 53.18 -6.77
CA THR A 250 -31.64 52.21 -7.10
C THR A 250 -30.61 52.84 -8.04
N ASN A 251 -29.33 52.66 -7.74
CA ASN A 251 -28.26 53.13 -8.61
C ASN A 251 -28.10 52.19 -9.82
N THR A 252 -28.76 52.53 -10.93
CA THR A 252 -28.77 51.74 -12.17
C THR A 252 -27.41 51.64 -12.86
N ALA A 253 -26.45 52.52 -12.55
CA ALA A 253 -25.13 52.51 -13.19
C ALA A 253 -24.18 51.43 -12.63
N ASN A 254 -24.30 51.07 -11.35
CA ASN A 254 -23.40 50.10 -10.68
C ASN A 254 -24.11 48.85 -10.17
N GLY A 255 -25.42 48.72 -10.36
CA GLY A 255 -26.23 47.53 -9.99
C GLY A 255 -26.27 47.19 -8.48
N SER A 256 -25.54 47.93 -7.65
CA SER A 256 -25.42 47.71 -6.21
C SER A 256 -25.31 49.07 -5.50
N GLY A 257 -26.37 49.45 -4.80
CA GLY A 257 -26.42 50.68 -4.00
C GLY A 257 -27.67 51.52 -4.24
N TYR A 258 -27.98 52.37 -3.26
CA TYR A 258 -29.09 53.33 -3.32
C TYR A 258 -28.56 54.76 -3.33
N ILE A 259 -29.23 55.62 -4.07
CA ILE A 259 -28.96 57.06 -4.12
C ILE A 259 -30.10 57.76 -3.38
N LEU A 260 -29.75 58.67 -2.49
CA LEU A 260 -30.73 59.50 -1.78
C LEU A 260 -30.85 60.85 -2.48
N ARG A 261 -32.05 61.19 -2.95
CA ARG A 261 -32.34 62.45 -3.63
C ARG A 261 -33.41 63.26 -2.93
N CYS A 262 -33.34 64.59 -3.04
CA CYS A 262 -34.46 65.46 -2.66
C CYS A 262 -35.66 65.22 -3.61
N LYS A 263 -36.85 65.05 -3.06
CA LYS A 263 -38.10 64.87 -3.81
C LYS A 263 -38.41 66.05 -4.72
N ASP A 264 -38.14 67.27 -4.25
CA ASP A 264 -38.56 68.50 -4.96
C ASP A 264 -37.61 68.88 -6.08
N CYS A 265 -36.29 68.86 -5.83
CA CYS A 265 -35.29 69.32 -6.80
C CYS A 265 -34.42 68.20 -7.39
N ARG A 266 -34.61 66.93 -7.00
CA ARG A 266 -33.85 65.75 -7.44
C ARG A 266 -32.34 65.81 -7.19
N THR A 267 -31.86 66.81 -6.46
CA THR A 267 -30.46 66.93 -6.08
C THR A 267 -30.04 65.69 -5.31
N LYS A 268 -28.91 65.10 -5.72
CA LYS A 268 -28.29 63.98 -5.05
C LYS A 268 -27.73 64.45 -3.70
N HIS A 269 -28.05 63.75 -2.62
CA HIS A 269 -27.47 63.96 -1.30
C HIS A 269 -26.46 62.87 -0.93
N PHE A 270 -26.69 61.65 -1.41
CA PHE A 270 -25.79 60.49 -1.28
C PHE A 270 -25.91 59.58 -2.51
#